data_AF-A0A7W8JV83-F1
#
_entry.id   AF-A0A7W8JV83-F1
#
_cell.length_a   1.000
_cell.length_b   1.000
_cell.length_c   1.000
_cell.angle_alpha   90.00
_cell.angle_beta   90.00
_cell.angle_gamma   90.00
#
_symmetry.space_group_name_H-M   'P 1'
#
loop_
_entity.id
_entity.type
_entity.pdbx_description
1 polymer ?
#
loop_
_entity_poly.entity_id
_entity_poly.type
_entity_poly.pdbx_seq_one_letter_code
_entity_poly.pdbx_strand_id
1 'polypeptide(L)' 'MLFDITDRREAERQLEMLAQTDGLTGTTNRRQFLELAESQATQARQENRRFALLMLDIDHFKSINDTYGHLAGD' A
#
# COMPACT_ATOMS: atom_id res chain seq x y z
N MET A 1 36.87 12.68 -5.48
CA MET A 1 36.09 11.72 -4.67
C MET A 1 34.62 11.97 -4.94
N LEU A 2 34.03 11.25 -5.90
CA LEU A 2 32.58 11.21 -6.09
C LEU A 2 32.05 10.27 -5.01
N PHE A 3 31.73 10.80 -3.84
CA PHE A 3 31.14 10.01 -2.75
C PHE A 3 29.70 9.66 -3.14
N ASP A 4 29.46 8.38 -3.46
CA ASP A 4 28.34 7.60 -2.92
C ASP A 4 26.97 8.30 -2.77
N ILE A 5 26.51 8.95 -3.85
CA ILE A 5 25.13 9.49 -3.93
C ILE A 5 24.19 8.42 -4.49
N THR A 6 24.71 7.52 -5.33
CA THR A 6 23.92 6.48 -6.00
C THR A 6 23.43 5.44 -5.01
N ASP A 7 24.30 4.88 -4.17
CA ASP A 7 23.90 3.79 -3.26
C ASP A 7 23.01 4.32 -2.13
N ARG A 8 23.30 5.55 -1.65
CA ARG A 8 22.41 6.26 -0.73
C ARG A 8 21.00 6.46 -1.31
N ARG A 9 20.88 6.96 -2.54
CA ARG A 9 19.58 7.19 -3.17
C ARG A 9 18.82 5.89 -3.41
N GLU A 10 19.52 4.82 -3.73
CA GLU A 10 18.90 3.52 -3.92
C GLU A 10 18.38 2.94 -2.60
N ALA A 11 19.16 3.04 -1.52
CA ALA A 11 18.72 2.66 -0.19
C ALA A 11 17.51 3.49 0.28
N GLU A 12 17.51 4.80 0.02
CA GLU A 12 16.37 5.67 0.32
C GLU A 12 15.11 5.24 -0.44
N ARG A 13 15.20 4.93 -1.75
CA ARG A 13 14.07 4.40 -2.53
C ARG A 13 13.56 3.07 -2.02
N GLN A 14 14.47 2.17 -1.63
CA GLN A 14 14.06 0.87 -1.09
C GLN A 14 13.33 1.03 0.24
N LEU A 15 13.81 1.93 1.11
CA LEU A 15 13.11 2.27 2.36
C LEU A 15 11.74 2.89 2.09
N GLU A 16 11.64 3.79 1.11
CA GLU A 16 10.36 4.37 0.69
C GLU A 16 9.40 3.30 0.18
N MET A 17 9.86 2.38 -0.67
CA MET A 17 9.05 1.26 -1.16
C MET A 17 8.54 0.38 -0.03
N LEU A 18 9.41 -0.02 0.90
CA LEU A 18 9.06 -0.83 2.06
C LEU A 18 8.07 -0.10 2.98
N ALA A 19 8.20 1.21 3.13
CA ALA A 19 7.28 2.02 3.93
C ALA A 19 5.90 2.18 3.28
N GLN A 20 5.76 1.92 1.98
CA GLN A 20 4.54 2.14 1.19
C GLN A 20 3.83 0.85 0.76
N THR A 21 4.49 -0.30 0.92
CA THR A 21 4.03 -1.60 0.41
C THR A 21 3.59 -2.51 1.55
N ASP A 22 2.54 -3.30 1.33
CA ASP A 22 2.13 -4.40 2.19
C ASP A 22 3.07 -5.60 1.95
N GLY A 23 3.70 -6.08 3.01
CA GLY A 23 4.76 -7.09 2.91
C GLY A 23 4.27 -8.47 2.47
N LEU A 24 2.98 -8.77 2.65
CA LEU A 24 2.39 -10.05 2.29
C LEU A 24 1.94 -10.08 0.83
N THR A 25 1.19 -9.06 0.42
CA THR A 25 0.52 -9.04 -0.89
C THR A 25 1.27 -8.23 -1.96
N GLY A 26 2.26 -7.41 -1.56
CA GLY A 26 2.94 -6.48 -2.46
C GLY A 26 2.08 -5.29 -2.91
N THR A 27 0.87 -5.17 -2.38
CA THR A 27 -0.02 -4.05 -2.69
C THR A 27 0.38 -2.78 -1.94
N THR A 28 -0.20 -1.64 -2.28
CA THR A 28 -0.03 -0.41 -1.50
C THR A 28 -0.59 -0.62 -0.10
N ASN A 29 0.20 -0.35 0.93
CA ASN A 29 -0.27 -0.47 2.30
C ASN A 29 -1.31 0.61 2.64
N ARG A 30 -2.01 0.40 3.76
CA ARG A 30 -3.10 1.28 4.20
C ARG A 30 -2.68 2.76 4.30
N ARG A 31 -1.47 3.05 4.77
CA ARG A 31 -1.00 4.44 4.94
C ARG A 31 -0.88 5.12 3.58
N GLN A 32 -0.13 4.51 2.67
CA GLN A 32 0.08 5.07 1.34
C GLN A 32 -1.24 5.13 0.54
N PHE A 33 -2.13 4.15 0.69
CA PHE A 33 -3.45 4.17 0.05
C PHE A 33 -4.26 5.40 0.47
N LEU A 34 -4.29 5.73 1.77
CA LEU A 34 -5.04 6.88 2.28
C LEU A 34 -4.45 8.21 1.78
N GLU A 35 -3.12 8.34 1.79
CA GLU A 35 -2.43 9.53 1.25
C GLU A 35 -2.76 9.74 -0.24
N LEU A 36 -2.73 8.67 -1.03
CA LEU A 36 -3.12 8.72 -2.45
C LEU A 36 -4.60 9.02 -2.64
N ALA A 37 -5.49 8.40 -1.86
CA ALA A 37 -6.93 8.62 -1.94
C ALA A 37 -7.31 10.07 -1.62
N GLU A 38 -6.69 10.69 -0.61
CA GLU A 38 -6.91 12.09 -0.26
C GLU A 38 -6.43 13.05 -1.37
N SER A 39 -5.25 12.78 -1.93
CA SER A 39 -4.71 13.52 -3.07
C SER A 39 -5.66 13.45 -4.28
N GLN A 40 -6.10 12.24 -4.65
CA GLN A 40 -7.00 12.01 -5.78
C GLN A 40 -8.39 12.62 -5.56
N ALA A 41 -8.93 12.54 -4.34
CA ALA A 41 -10.21 13.17 -4.00
C ALA A 41 -10.12 14.71 -4.12
N THR A 42 -9.00 15.29 -3.68
CA THR A 42 -8.74 16.73 -3.81
C THR A 42 -8.68 17.16 -5.27
N GLN A 43 -7.94 16.41 -6.10
CA GLN A 43 -7.83 16.66 -7.53
C GLN A 43 -9.17 16.52 -8.24
N ALA A 44 -9.93 15.45 -7.96
CA ALA A 44 -11.25 15.23 -8.56
C ALA A 44 -12.22 16.38 -8.24
N ARG A 45 -12.18 16.90 -7.01
CA ARG A 45 -12.96 18.08 -6.61
C ARG A 45 -12.57 19.32 -7.41
N GLN A 46 -11.29 19.57 -7.62
CA GLN A 46 -10.79 20.72 -8.39
C GLN A 46 -11.17 20.62 -9.88
N GLU A 47 -11.13 19.41 -10.44
CA GLU A 47 -11.49 19.13 -11.83
C GLU A 47 -13.00 18.92 -12.06
N ASN A 48 -13.81 19.01 -11.00
CA ASN A 48 -15.24 18.71 -11.00
C ASN A 48 -15.57 17.31 -11.56
N ARG A 49 -14.73 16.33 -11.25
CA ARG A 49 -14.85 14.92 -11.64
C ARG A 49 -15.44 14.08 -10.51
N ARG A 50 -16.07 12.97 -10.89
CA ARG A 50 -16.56 11.98 -9.93
C ARG A 50 -15.40 11.14 -9.41
N PHE A 51 -15.43 10.84 -8.11
CA PHE A 51 -14.48 9.98 -7.42
C PHE A 51 -15.25 8.96 -6.58
N ALA A 52 -14.73 7.73 -6.50
CA ALA A 52 -15.33 6.65 -5.73
C ALA A 52 -14.24 5.83 -5.05
N LEU A 53 -14.57 5.25 -3.90
CA LEU A 53 -13.74 4.30 -3.17
C LEU A 53 -14.48 2.97 -3.06
N LEU A 54 -13.71 1.88 -3.12
CA LEU A 54 -14.21 0.53 -2.92
C LEU A 54 -13.44 -0.10 -1.77
N MET A 55 -14.17 -0.75 -0.86
CA MET A 55 -13.61 -1.57 0.21
C MET A 55 -14.12 -2.99 0.02
N LEU A 56 -13.21 -3.95 0.07
CA LEU A 56 -13.46 -5.38 -0.08
C LEU A 56 -12.97 -6.09 1.17
N ASP A 57 -13.67 -7.12 1.59
CA ASP A 57 -13.28 -8.00 2.69
C ASP A 57 -13.45 -9.46 2.26
N ILE A 58 -12.67 -10.36 2.84
CA ILE A 58 -12.78 -11.80 2.58
C ILE A 58 -13.73 -12.41 3.60
N ASP A 59 -14.89 -12.85 3.13
CA ASP A 59 -15.89 -13.50 3.97
C ASP A 59 -15.30 -14.73 4.67
N HIS A 60 -15.58 -14.86 5.96
CA HIS A 60 -15.16 -15.99 6.79
C HIS A 60 -13.64 -16.25 6.84
N PHE A 61 -12.80 -15.25 6.55
CA PHE A 61 -11.34 -15.41 6.56
C PHE A 61 -10.77 -15.98 7.87
N LYS A 62 -11.37 -15.59 9.01
CA LYS A 62 -11.02 -16.18 10.32
C LYS A 62 -11.19 -17.70 10.36
N SER A 63 -12.25 -18.24 9.75
CA SER A 63 -12.50 -19.69 9.71
C SER A 63 -11.41 -20.44 8.95
N ILE A 64 -10.85 -19.83 7.89
CA ILE A 64 -9.74 -20.41 7.13
C ILE A 64 -8.51 -20.49 8.04
N ASN A 65 -8.14 -19.39 8.68
CA ASN A 65 -7.01 -19.34 9.61
C ASN A 65 -7.16 -20.31 10.79
N ASP A 66 -8.36 -20.39 11.37
CA ASP A 66 -8.63 -21.26 12.51
C ASP A 66 -8.62 -22.75 12.11
N THR A 67 -8.96 -23.09 10.86
CA THR A 67 -9.03 -24.49 10.37
C THR A 67 -7.70 -24.99 9.79
N TYR A 68 -7.01 -24.15 9.03
CA TYR A 68 -5.83 -24.52 8.23
C TYR A 68 -4.53 -23.88 8.71
N GLY A 69 -4.60 -23.01 9.73
CA GLY A 69 -3.47 -22.26 10.25
C GLY A 69 -3.24 -20.94 9.51
N HIS A 70 -2.51 -20.00 10.14
CA HIS A 70 -2.28 -18.66 9.61
C HIS A 70 -1.56 -18.63 8.26
N LEU A 71 -0.58 -19.52 8.04
CA LEU A 71 0.13 -19.63 6.76
C LEU A 71 -0.78 -20.00 5.56
N ALA A 72 -2.00 -20.49 5.82
CA ALA A 72 -2.97 -20.78 4.77
C ALA A 72 -3.82 -19.57 4.39
N GLY A 73 -3.93 -18.57 5.28
CA GLY A 73 -4.60 -17.30 4.99
C GLY A 73 -3.65 -16.19 4.57
N ASP A 74 -2.35 -16.31 4.89
CA ASP A 74 -1.27 -15.49 4.33
C ASP A 74 -1.25 -15.62 2.79
#